data_AF-A0A0S8CFE7-F1
#
_entry.id   AF-A0A0S8CFE7-F1
#
_cell.length_a   1.000
_cell.length_b   1.000
_cell.length_c   1.000
_cell.angle_alpha   90.00
_cell.angle_beta   90.00
_cell.angle_gamma   90.00
#
_symmetry.space_group_name_H-M   'P 1'
#
loop_
_entity.id
_entity.type
_entity.pdbx_description
1 polymer ?
#
loop_
_entity_poly.entity_id
_entity_poly.type
_entity_poly.pdbx_seq_one_letter_code
_entity_poly.pdbx_strand_id
1 'polypeptide(L)'
;LTHFRLFDYTPIGVTIMVAGIAFVALIGRRLLPDRDVAKESSTAGHQDLRDQYELQERMFLLRVPSDSVLANKTLVESRLGSVLGVHVLGIIRDGRTELAPDPSGVILAGDRLIVEGRLERMNELNSWHELVVEKDPIDLEQLLLTDVHMIEMWLADTSSLVGKTLNEIGFRNRYGVNVLAVLREGRPRRTNLQYMVLQAGDRLLVQGPAKTLDALKKVSDFQDLESVSISQLVNVYKLQERLLMMRVPESSTLTDKTLKESRLGDALGMRVLCIIRDDLTLPVPEPGEHLKGGDRLIMLGKREDLSILRGLEGLEIEQEALPDMSELESARIGLVEAVLSPRTTLAGKTLRQLHFREKYGLNVLAIWREGRAYRSNLRDMALRFGDAMLLYGPRDRLRMLGREPDFLVLTQEAQEAPRLERAKVASAIMGCVLFPVFLGWVPIYIAAVVGAALMVLTRCLNMEEAYRFIEWKAVFLIAGMLPLGIALHKTGAAKLLAEGVVSMVGPFGPVAIMGGLVGLTFLATCFIPTAALVVLMAPIVLSTSSNMGMSPHALMMGIAMAASASFMTPISHPANILVMGPGGYRFVDYLKVGVPLTLVVFAVILLVLPHLWPLSP
;
A
#
# COMPACT_ATOMS: atom_id res chain seq x y z
N LEU A 1 -40.85 1.32 31.43
CA LEU A 1 -40.48 0.14 30.59
C LEU A 1 -39.69 -0.81 31.46
N THR A 2 -40.07 -2.07 31.58
CA THR A 2 -39.20 -3.11 32.17
C THR A 2 -37.93 -3.23 31.31
N HIS A 3 -36.76 -3.35 31.94
CA HIS A 3 -35.51 -3.51 31.20
C HIS A 3 -35.41 -4.93 30.60
N PHE A 4 -34.86 -5.05 29.40
CA PHE A 4 -34.53 -6.35 28.83
C PHE A 4 -33.46 -7.03 29.70
N ARG A 5 -33.70 -8.29 30.04
CA ARG A 5 -32.71 -9.20 30.62
C ARG A 5 -31.83 -9.77 29.51
N LEU A 6 -30.67 -10.30 29.89
CA LEU A 6 -29.70 -10.86 28.94
C LEU A 6 -30.30 -11.93 28.01
N PHE A 7 -31.20 -12.78 28.53
CA PHE A 7 -31.80 -13.89 27.77
C PHE A 7 -33.07 -13.56 27.00
N ASP A 8 -33.61 -12.34 27.13
CA ASP A 8 -34.85 -11.98 26.44
C ASP A 8 -34.67 -12.03 24.91
N TYR A 9 -33.44 -11.85 24.43
CA TYR A 9 -33.08 -11.94 23.01
C TYR A 9 -32.93 -13.39 22.51
N THR A 10 -32.78 -14.36 23.41
CA THR A 10 -32.36 -15.74 23.07
C THR A 10 -33.38 -16.49 22.22
N PRO A 11 -34.69 -16.51 22.56
CA PRO A 11 -35.65 -17.31 21.81
C PRO A 11 -35.74 -16.92 20.33
N ILE A 12 -35.80 -15.62 20.05
CA ILE A 12 -35.83 -15.13 18.68
C ILE A 12 -34.45 -15.24 18.01
N GLY A 13 -33.36 -14.97 18.74
CA GLY A 13 -31.99 -15.09 18.23
C GLY A 13 -31.65 -16.51 17.79
N VAL A 14 -32.02 -17.53 18.58
CA VAL A 14 -31.85 -18.94 18.23
C VAL A 14 -32.65 -19.29 16.99
N THR A 15 -33.88 -18.80 16.88
CA THR A 15 -34.73 -19.06 15.70
C THR A 15 -34.14 -18.44 14.43
N ILE A 16 -33.65 -17.20 14.51
CA ILE A 16 -32.94 -16.52 13.42
C ILE A 16 -31.65 -17.26 13.07
N MET A 17 -30.88 -17.70 14.07
CA MET A 17 -29.64 -18.47 13.88
C MET A 17 -29.92 -19.78 13.13
N VAL A 18 -30.92 -20.57 13.55
CA VAL A 18 -31.29 -21.82 12.89
C VAL A 18 -31.74 -21.57 11.45
N ALA A 19 -32.60 -20.57 11.22
CA ALA A 19 -33.06 -20.22 9.88
C ALA A 19 -31.91 -19.73 8.98
N GLY A 20 -31.00 -18.91 9.52
CA GLY A 20 -29.81 -18.43 8.81
C GLY A 20 -28.85 -19.55 8.46
N ILE A 21 -28.56 -20.47 9.40
CA ILE A 21 -27.75 -21.66 9.14
C ILE A 21 -28.38 -22.53 8.06
N ALA A 22 -29.69 -22.79 8.14
CA ALA A 22 -30.42 -23.55 7.14
C ALA A 22 -30.35 -22.89 5.75
N PHE A 23 -30.55 -21.56 5.67
CA PHE A 23 -30.41 -20.81 4.43
C PHE A 23 -29.00 -20.94 3.84
N VAL A 24 -27.96 -20.72 4.66
CA VAL A 24 -26.57 -20.80 4.19
C VAL A 24 -26.22 -22.21 3.72
N ALA A 25 -26.66 -23.24 4.45
CA ALA A 25 -26.41 -24.63 4.13
C ALA A 25 -27.11 -25.11 2.84
N LEU A 26 -28.35 -24.67 2.60
CA LEU A 26 -29.17 -25.13 1.47
C LEU A 26 -29.02 -24.27 0.21
N ILE A 27 -29.01 -22.94 0.37
CA ILE A 27 -29.09 -21.97 -0.73
C ILE A 27 -27.80 -21.15 -0.81
N GLY A 28 -27.26 -20.70 0.32
CA GLY A 28 -26.08 -19.83 0.37
C GLY A 28 -24.86 -20.42 -0.33
N ARG A 29 -24.61 -21.72 -0.17
CA ARG A 29 -23.52 -22.45 -0.85
C ARG A 29 -23.59 -22.36 -2.39
N ARG A 30 -24.77 -22.19 -2.99
CA ARG A 30 -24.95 -22.06 -4.44
C ARG A 30 -24.86 -20.62 -4.94
N LEU A 31 -25.02 -19.64 -4.05
CA LEU A 31 -24.99 -18.21 -4.40
C LEU A 31 -23.58 -17.63 -4.31
N LEU A 32 -22.72 -18.22 -3.47
CA LEU A 32 -21.32 -17.87 -3.33
C LEU A 32 -20.55 -18.16 -4.63
N PRO A 33 -19.56 -17.33 -4.99
CA PRO A 33 -18.67 -17.63 -6.11
C PRO A 33 -17.94 -18.96 -5.89
N ASP A 34 -17.79 -19.77 -6.94
CA ASP A 34 -16.91 -20.97 -7.00
C ASP A 34 -15.43 -20.55 -7.03
N ARG A 35 -15.02 -19.70 -6.10
CA ARG A 35 -13.64 -19.26 -5.89
C ARG A 35 -13.30 -19.57 -4.45
N ASP A 36 -12.74 -20.75 -4.23
CA ASP A 36 -12.46 -21.29 -2.89
C ASP A 36 -11.16 -20.70 -2.30
N VAL A 37 -11.00 -19.38 -2.38
CA VAL A 37 -9.80 -18.64 -1.95
C VAL A 37 -9.55 -18.86 -0.44
N ALA A 38 -10.61 -19.00 0.36
CA ALA A 38 -10.50 -19.16 1.80
C ALA A 38 -10.09 -20.59 2.23
N LYS A 39 -10.40 -21.63 1.45
CA LYS A 39 -9.89 -22.99 1.69
C LYS A 39 -8.41 -23.10 1.33
N GLU A 40 -7.97 -22.36 0.33
CA GLU A 40 -6.55 -22.16 0.04
C GLU A 40 -5.89 -21.35 1.18
N SER A 41 -6.41 -20.19 1.59
CA SER A 41 -5.78 -19.35 2.63
C SER A 41 -5.78 -19.91 4.06
N SER A 42 -6.76 -20.73 4.46
CA SER A 42 -6.87 -21.25 5.84
C SER A 42 -6.28 -22.66 6.03
N THR A 43 -6.02 -23.37 4.93
CA THR A 43 -5.31 -24.66 4.92
C THR A 43 -3.93 -24.58 4.28
N ALA A 44 -3.53 -23.40 3.76
CA ALA A 44 -2.26 -23.18 3.09
C ALA A 44 -1.06 -23.52 3.99
N GLY A 45 -0.48 -24.69 3.76
CA GLY A 45 0.96 -24.81 3.90
C GLY A 45 1.65 -23.87 2.90
N HIS A 46 2.94 -23.58 3.13
CA HIS A 46 3.79 -22.72 2.28
C HIS A 46 3.83 -23.09 0.77
N GLN A 47 3.19 -24.20 0.36
CA GLN A 47 2.99 -24.60 -1.03
C GLN A 47 1.82 -23.87 -1.73
N ASP A 48 0.72 -23.55 -1.04
CA ASP A 48 -0.50 -22.97 -1.66
C ASP A 48 -0.34 -21.48 -2.03
N LEU A 49 0.43 -20.74 -1.22
CA LEU A 49 0.77 -19.34 -1.52
C LEU A 49 1.58 -19.19 -2.83
N ARG A 50 2.25 -20.26 -3.29
CA ARG A 50 3.08 -20.25 -4.50
C ARG A 50 2.25 -20.18 -5.75
N ASP A 51 1.20 -20.99 -5.82
CA ASP A 51 0.31 -21.10 -6.97
C ASP A 51 -0.64 -19.90 -7.00
N GLN A 52 -1.17 -19.49 -5.85
CA GLN A 52 -2.06 -18.34 -5.73
C GLN A 52 -1.39 -17.03 -6.17
N TYR A 53 -0.13 -16.82 -5.80
CA TYR A 53 0.62 -15.63 -6.16
C TYR A 53 1.54 -15.83 -7.37
N GLU A 54 1.49 -16.97 -8.08
CA GLU A 54 2.37 -17.41 -9.20
C GLU A 54 3.78 -16.76 -9.17
N LEU A 55 4.46 -16.89 -8.04
CA LEU A 55 5.75 -16.21 -7.79
C LEU A 55 6.88 -16.78 -8.65
N GLN A 56 6.77 -18.04 -9.06
CA GLN A 56 7.78 -18.75 -9.86
C GLN A 56 8.02 -18.10 -11.23
N GLU A 57 6.99 -17.47 -11.83
CA GLU A 57 7.11 -16.84 -13.15
C GLU A 57 7.96 -15.57 -13.15
N ARG A 58 8.40 -15.09 -11.97
CA ARG A 58 9.17 -13.84 -11.83
C ARG A 58 10.38 -13.97 -10.92
N MET A 59 10.70 -15.16 -10.45
CA MET A 59 11.95 -15.42 -9.76
C MET A 59 12.99 -15.94 -10.74
N PHE A 60 14.23 -15.52 -10.56
CA PHE A 60 15.35 -15.91 -11.42
C PHE A 60 16.60 -16.12 -10.58
N LEU A 61 17.45 -17.04 -11.00
CA LEU A 61 18.80 -17.18 -10.48
C LEU A 61 19.76 -16.41 -11.39
N LEU A 62 20.44 -15.43 -10.81
CA LEU A 62 21.51 -14.68 -11.49
C LEU A 62 22.85 -15.13 -10.92
N ARG A 63 23.70 -15.72 -11.74
CA ARG A 63 25.06 -16.07 -11.37
C ARG A 63 25.98 -14.88 -11.62
N VAL A 64 26.84 -14.60 -10.65
CA VAL A 64 27.91 -13.60 -10.75
C VAL A 64 29.18 -14.27 -11.26
N PRO A 65 29.64 -13.99 -12.49
CA PRO A 65 30.87 -14.57 -13.02
C PRO A 65 32.09 -14.25 -12.15
N SER A 66 33.11 -15.11 -12.25
CA SER A 66 34.35 -14.97 -11.48
C SER A 66 35.17 -13.72 -11.82
N ASP A 67 35.01 -13.17 -13.02
CA ASP A 67 35.62 -11.94 -13.51
C ASP A 67 34.70 -10.71 -13.41
N SER A 68 33.52 -10.86 -12.79
CA SER A 68 32.56 -9.78 -12.69
C SER A 68 33.07 -8.65 -11.79
N VAL A 69 33.00 -7.43 -12.33
CA VAL A 69 33.26 -6.19 -11.57
C VAL A 69 32.21 -5.88 -10.49
N LEU A 70 31.14 -6.69 -10.39
CA LEU A 70 30.21 -6.65 -9.26
C LEU A 70 30.76 -7.37 -8.04
N ALA A 71 31.79 -8.21 -8.18
CA ALA A 71 32.44 -8.84 -7.05
C ALA A 71 33.06 -7.80 -6.12
N ASN A 72 32.93 -8.04 -4.81
CA ASN A 72 33.30 -7.15 -3.71
C ASN A 72 32.52 -5.83 -3.63
N LYS A 73 31.42 -5.67 -4.37
CA LYS A 73 30.49 -4.55 -4.20
C LYS A 73 29.32 -4.93 -3.29
N THR A 74 28.80 -3.96 -2.56
CA THR A 74 27.54 -4.16 -1.82
C THR A 74 26.33 -4.25 -2.76
N LEU A 75 25.20 -4.81 -2.28
CA LEU A 75 23.94 -4.83 -3.04
C LEU A 75 23.45 -3.42 -3.43
N VAL A 76 23.76 -2.39 -2.63
CA VAL A 76 23.46 -0.99 -2.97
C VAL A 76 24.39 -0.47 -4.06
N GLU A 77 25.69 -0.74 -3.96
CA GLU A 77 26.68 -0.30 -4.95
C GLU A 77 26.54 -1.00 -6.30
N SER A 78 26.08 -2.26 -6.32
CA SER A 78 25.82 -3.00 -7.55
C SER A 78 24.65 -2.43 -8.35
N ARG A 79 23.76 -1.67 -7.71
CA ARG A 79 22.61 -0.99 -8.32
C ARG A 79 21.65 -1.92 -9.09
N LEU A 80 21.68 -3.23 -8.79
CA LEU A 80 20.83 -4.26 -9.37
C LEU A 80 19.35 -3.84 -9.38
N GLY A 81 18.83 -3.40 -8.23
CA GLY A 81 17.43 -3.02 -8.11
C GLY A 81 17.03 -1.71 -8.78
N SER A 82 17.96 -0.76 -8.95
CA SER A 82 17.66 0.49 -9.66
C SER A 82 17.73 0.35 -11.18
N VAL A 83 18.66 -0.47 -11.69
CA VAL A 83 18.88 -0.64 -13.14
C VAL A 83 17.97 -1.72 -13.69
N LEU A 84 18.13 -2.96 -13.21
CA LEU A 84 17.36 -4.10 -13.70
C LEU A 84 15.93 -4.15 -13.14
N GLY A 85 15.63 -3.38 -12.10
CA GLY A 85 14.31 -3.40 -11.47
C GLY A 85 14.02 -4.71 -10.74
N VAL A 86 15.07 -5.45 -10.35
CA VAL A 86 14.98 -6.74 -9.63
C VAL A 86 15.25 -6.56 -8.14
N HIS A 87 14.63 -7.40 -7.33
CA HIS A 87 14.84 -7.44 -5.89
C HIS A 87 15.60 -8.70 -5.50
N VAL A 88 16.72 -8.57 -4.79
CA VAL A 88 17.49 -9.73 -4.31
C VAL A 88 16.81 -10.33 -3.07
N LEU A 89 16.34 -11.57 -3.19
CA LEU A 89 15.68 -12.35 -2.14
C LEU A 89 16.68 -13.18 -1.32
N GLY A 90 17.78 -13.61 -1.94
CA GLY A 90 18.82 -14.42 -1.29
C GLY A 90 20.12 -14.49 -2.09
N ILE A 91 21.20 -14.86 -1.42
CA ILE A 91 22.53 -15.10 -1.99
C ILE A 91 22.94 -16.52 -1.65
N ILE A 92 23.22 -17.34 -2.65
CA ILE A 92 23.73 -18.69 -2.49
C ILE A 92 25.25 -18.65 -2.68
N ARG A 93 25.99 -19.01 -1.63
CA ARG A 93 27.45 -19.03 -1.59
C ARG A 93 27.93 -20.34 -0.97
N ASP A 94 28.79 -21.08 -1.68
CA ASP A 94 29.36 -22.35 -1.20
C ASP A 94 28.31 -23.34 -0.65
N GLY A 95 27.13 -23.40 -1.29
CA GLY A 95 26.02 -24.25 -0.87
C GLY A 95 25.23 -23.76 0.35
N ARG A 96 25.52 -22.56 0.87
CA ARG A 96 24.73 -21.89 1.91
C ARG A 96 23.89 -20.78 1.29
N THR A 97 22.62 -20.72 1.67
CA THR A 97 21.70 -19.66 1.23
C THR A 97 21.57 -18.62 2.33
N GLU A 98 22.08 -17.42 2.08
CA GLU A 98 21.78 -16.23 2.87
C GLU A 98 20.47 -15.62 2.35
N LEU A 99 19.41 -15.74 3.14
CA LEU A 99 18.09 -15.21 2.81
C LEU A 99 17.96 -13.75 3.28
N ALA A 100 17.16 -12.97 2.55
CA ALA A 100 16.88 -11.55 2.81
C ALA A 100 18.14 -10.74 3.17
N PRO A 101 19.15 -10.72 2.29
CA PRO A 101 20.45 -10.09 2.57
C PRO A 101 20.28 -8.59 2.87
N ASP A 102 21.13 -8.10 3.77
CA ASP A 102 21.19 -6.68 4.09
C ASP A 102 21.62 -5.86 2.85
N PRO A 103 21.10 -4.64 2.63
CA PRO A 103 21.55 -3.79 1.52
C PRO A 103 23.08 -3.53 1.49
N SER A 104 23.74 -3.59 2.64
CA SER A 104 25.20 -3.51 2.77
C SER A 104 25.93 -4.85 2.55
N GLY A 105 25.19 -5.94 2.34
CA GLY A 105 25.73 -7.25 2.02
C GLY A 105 26.57 -7.22 0.75
N VAL A 106 27.74 -7.87 0.81
CA VAL A 106 28.74 -7.88 -0.27
C VAL A 106 28.51 -9.08 -1.19
N ILE A 107 28.47 -8.80 -2.50
CA ILE A 107 28.43 -9.78 -3.57
C ILE A 107 29.85 -10.29 -3.83
N LEU A 108 30.03 -11.60 -3.91
CA LEU A 108 31.30 -12.24 -4.27
C LEU A 108 31.23 -12.89 -5.65
N ALA A 109 32.41 -13.08 -6.25
CA ALA A 109 32.58 -13.86 -7.46
C ALA A 109 32.06 -15.30 -7.25
N GLY A 110 31.21 -15.78 -8.16
CA GLY A 110 30.59 -17.11 -8.09
C GLY A 110 29.30 -17.16 -7.26
N ASP A 111 28.88 -16.08 -6.62
CA ASP A 111 27.59 -16.03 -5.91
C ASP A 111 26.43 -16.26 -6.90
N ARG A 112 25.40 -16.98 -6.46
CA ARG A 112 24.12 -17.09 -7.18
C ARG A 112 23.06 -16.29 -6.43
N LEU A 113 22.51 -15.27 -7.09
CA LEU A 113 21.53 -14.36 -6.52
C LEU A 113 20.14 -14.83 -6.89
N ILE A 114 19.31 -15.11 -5.89
CA ILE A 114 17.89 -15.34 -6.09
C ILE A 114 17.23 -13.98 -6.18
N VAL A 115 16.67 -13.63 -7.33
CA VAL A 115 16.06 -12.32 -7.57
C VAL A 115 14.61 -12.44 -8.00
N GLU A 116 13.80 -11.46 -7.64
CA GLU A 116 12.41 -11.31 -8.05
C GLU A 116 12.23 -10.06 -8.92
N GLY A 117 11.61 -10.17 -10.09
CA GLY A 117 11.38 -9.01 -10.96
C GLY A 117 11.06 -9.37 -12.41
N ARG A 118 11.35 -8.45 -13.34
CA ARG A 118 11.24 -8.69 -14.78
C ARG A 118 12.63 -8.58 -15.41
N LEU A 119 13.14 -9.70 -15.94
CA LEU A 119 14.42 -9.71 -16.66
C LEU A 119 14.36 -9.06 -18.05
N GLU A 120 13.19 -8.58 -18.50
CA GLU A 120 13.04 -7.87 -19.78
C GLU A 120 14.06 -6.72 -19.95
N ARG A 121 14.49 -6.10 -18.84
CA ARG A 121 15.52 -5.05 -18.82
C ARG A 121 16.95 -5.53 -19.05
N MET A 122 17.26 -6.81 -18.88
CA MET A 122 18.59 -7.34 -19.23
C MET A 122 18.83 -7.28 -20.74
N ASN A 123 17.79 -7.53 -21.55
CA ASN A 123 17.90 -7.37 -23.00
C ASN A 123 18.15 -5.90 -23.41
N GLU A 124 17.62 -4.94 -22.65
CA GLU A 124 17.90 -3.51 -22.87
C GLU A 124 19.37 -3.18 -22.58
N LEU A 125 19.99 -3.78 -21.55
CA LEU A 125 21.41 -3.58 -21.21
C LEU A 125 22.37 -4.01 -22.33
N ASN A 126 22.07 -5.13 -23.00
CA ASN A 126 22.92 -5.64 -24.09
C ASN A 126 23.11 -4.60 -25.22
N SER A 127 22.10 -3.75 -25.46
CA SER A 127 22.19 -2.69 -26.47
C SER A 127 23.17 -1.57 -26.12
N TRP A 128 23.46 -1.35 -24.83
CA TRP A 128 24.39 -0.31 -24.38
C TRP A 128 25.86 -0.75 -24.48
N HIS A 129 26.13 -2.06 -24.47
CA HIS A 129 27.49 -2.60 -24.61
C HIS A 129 28.12 -2.30 -25.95
N GLU A 130 27.30 -2.21 -26.99
CA GLU A 130 27.73 -1.89 -28.34
C GLU A 130 28.40 -0.51 -28.42
N LEU A 131 28.14 0.38 -27.47
CA LEU A 131 28.79 1.68 -27.41
C LEU A 131 30.28 1.54 -27.06
N VAL A 132 31.13 1.98 -28.00
CA VAL A 132 32.57 1.95 -27.81
C VAL A 132 33.00 3.23 -27.10
N VAL A 133 33.55 3.09 -25.90
CA VAL A 133 34.16 4.22 -25.18
C VAL A 133 35.47 4.58 -25.87
N GLU A 134 35.53 5.77 -26.47
CA GLU A 134 36.77 6.28 -27.03
C GLU A 134 37.74 6.63 -25.89
N LYS A 135 38.99 6.20 -26.03
CA LYS A 135 40.02 6.41 -25.00
C LYS A 135 40.66 7.79 -25.09
N ASP A 136 40.41 8.49 -26.19
CA ASP A 136 40.99 9.81 -26.43
C ASP A 136 40.42 10.81 -25.41
N PRO A 137 41.29 11.64 -24.79
CA PRO A 137 40.83 12.67 -23.89
C PRO A 137 39.96 13.66 -24.65
N ILE A 138 38.77 13.93 -24.11
CA ILE A 138 37.87 14.92 -24.68
C ILE A 138 38.53 16.29 -24.52
N ASP A 139 38.84 16.92 -25.64
CA ASP A 139 39.35 18.27 -25.66
C ASP A 139 38.21 19.27 -25.38
N LEU A 140 38.27 19.90 -24.21
CA LEU A 140 37.31 20.92 -23.80
C LEU A 140 37.39 22.17 -24.69
N GLU A 141 38.54 22.45 -25.33
CA GLU A 141 38.67 23.54 -26.29
C GLU A 141 37.82 23.28 -27.53
N GLN A 142 37.92 22.07 -28.11
CA GLN A 142 37.09 21.67 -29.24
C GLN A 142 35.60 21.70 -28.88
N LEU A 143 35.23 21.23 -27.68
CA LEU A 143 33.84 21.20 -27.23
C LEU A 143 33.22 22.60 -27.11
N LEU A 144 33.98 23.59 -26.65
CA LEU A 144 33.55 24.99 -26.58
C LEU A 144 33.52 25.68 -27.95
N LEU A 145 34.32 25.20 -28.91
CA LEU A 145 34.31 25.68 -30.30
C LEU A 145 33.10 25.18 -31.10
N THR A 146 32.39 24.15 -30.62
CA THR A 146 31.35 23.48 -31.39
C THR A 146 29.94 23.84 -30.90
N ASP A 147 29.45 25.07 -31.12
CA ASP A 147 28.09 25.60 -30.80
C ASP A 147 27.50 25.27 -29.40
N VAL A 148 28.29 24.66 -28.52
CA VAL A 148 27.97 24.20 -27.18
C VAL A 148 28.64 25.16 -26.22
N HIS A 149 27.89 26.16 -25.76
CA HIS A 149 28.41 27.12 -24.79
C HIS A 149 28.08 26.68 -23.37
N MET A 150 29.01 26.94 -22.47
CA MET A 150 28.85 26.74 -21.05
C MET A 150 28.95 28.09 -20.35
N ILE A 151 27.93 28.41 -19.55
CA ILE A 151 27.90 29.62 -18.75
C ILE A 151 27.61 29.27 -17.30
N GLU A 152 28.09 30.13 -16.42
CA GLU A 152 27.72 30.11 -15.02
C GLU A 152 26.66 31.18 -14.79
N MET A 153 25.62 30.83 -14.03
CA MET A 153 24.55 31.75 -13.67
C MET A 153 24.28 31.67 -12.17
N TRP A 154 24.00 32.81 -11.57
CA TRP A 154 23.63 32.91 -10.17
C TRP A 154 22.12 32.84 -10.04
N LEU A 155 21.66 32.10 -9.03
CA LEU A 155 20.25 32.10 -8.70
C LEU A 155 19.93 33.33 -7.83
N ALA A 156 19.05 34.20 -8.34
CA ALA A 156 18.65 35.40 -7.62
C ALA A 156 17.98 35.07 -6.28
N ASP A 157 18.19 35.91 -5.26
CA ASP A 157 17.58 35.71 -3.94
C ASP A 157 16.03 35.72 -3.98
N THR A 158 15.47 36.43 -4.96
CA THR A 158 14.02 36.50 -5.23
C THR A 158 13.54 35.45 -6.22
N SER A 159 14.37 34.46 -6.59
CA SER A 159 14.02 33.51 -7.63
C SER A 159 12.86 32.60 -7.21
N SER A 160 11.91 32.41 -8.12
CA SER A 160 10.78 31.49 -7.99
C SER A 160 11.18 30.00 -7.97
N LEU A 161 12.46 29.73 -8.20
CA LEU A 161 13.07 28.39 -8.27
C LEU A 161 13.68 27.96 -6.93
N VAL A 162 13.87 28.88 -5.98
CA VAL A 162 14.37 28.56 -4.63
C VAL A 162 13.40 27.61 -3.92
N GLY A 163 13.93 26.57 -3.29
CA GLY A 163 13.12 25.57 -2.59
C GLY A 163 12.53 24.46 -3.48
N LYS A 164 12.75 24.50 -4.80
CA LYS A 164 12.36 23.44 -5.74
C LYS A 164 13.55 22.58 -6.16
N THR A 165 13.29 21.35 -6.57
CA THR A 165 14.31 20.47 -7.13
C THR A 165 14.51 20.69 -8.63
N LEU A 166 15.69 20.38 -9.17
CA LEU A 166 15.93 20.47 -10.62
C LEU A 166 14.96 19.61 -11.44
N ASN A 167 14.52 18.48 -10.91
CA ASN A 167 13.54 17.61 -11.56
C ASN A 167 12.14 18.24 -11.64
N GLU A 168 11.70 18.93 -10.59
CA GLU A 168 10.43 19.68 -10.58
C GLU A 168 10.45 20.88 -11.54
N ILE A 169 11.60 21.55 -11.66
CA ILE A 169 11.75 22.72 -12.53
C ILE A 169 11.81 22.29 -14.00
N GLY A 170 12.48 21.17 -14.30
CA GLY A 170 12.59 20.64 -15.66
C GLY A 170 13.41 21.53 -16.59
N PHE A 171 14.62 21.95 -16.19
CA PHE A 171 15.46 22.92 -16.92
C PHE A 171 15.62 22.65 -18.41
N ARG A 172 15.79 21.38 -18.81
CA ARG A 172 15.93 21.00 -20.22
C ARG A 172 14.67 21.32 -21.03
N ASN A 173 13.49 21.00 -20.50
CA ASN A 173 12.22 21.22 -21.20
C ASN A 173 11.77 22.69 -21.12
N ARG A 174 12.02 23.35 -19.99
CA ARG A 174 11.57 24.74 -19.75
C ARG A 174 12.48 25.77 -20.39
N TYR A 175 13.79 25.54 -20.34
CA TYR A 175 14.81 26.51 -20.73
C TYR A 175 15.74 26.01 -21.84
N GLY A 176 15.62 24.76 -22.30
CA GLY A 176 16.48 24.24 -23.37
C GLY A 176 17.95 24.05 -22.98
N VAL A 177 18.26 23.94 -21.68
CA VAL A 177 19.63 23.84 -21.16
C VAL A 177 19.80 22.67 -20.21
N ASN A 178 21.02 22.14 -20.16
CA ASN A 178 21.43 21.12 -19.21
C ASN A 178 22.18 21.76 -18.04
N VAL A 179 21.75 21.46 -16.81
CA VAL A 179 22.54 21.80 -15.61
C VAL A 179 23.61 20.72 -15.43
N LEU A 180 24.88 21.12 -15.46
CA LEU A 180 26.06 20.25 -15.35
C LEU A 180 26.57 20.16 -13.91
N ALA A 181 26.51 21.26 -13.16
CA ALA A 181 26.93 21.33 -11.76
C ALA A 181 26.24 22.48 -11.02
N VAL A 182 26.19 22.37 -9.70
CA VAL A 182 25.73 23.43 -8.78
C VAL A 182 26.85 23.73 -7.79
N LEU A 183 27.37 24.96 -7.80
CA LEU A 183 28.40 25.43 -6.89
C LEU A 183 27.74 26.18 -5.73
N ARG A 184 27.92 25.65 -4.51
CA ARG A 184 27.43 26.25 -3.27
C ARG A 184 28.59 26.39 -2.29
N GLU A 185 28.81 27.58 -1.75
CA GLU A 185 29.89 27.87 -0.80
C GLU A 185 31.28 27.39 -1.28
N GLY A 186 31.57 27.55 -2.58
CA GLY A 186 32.83 27.13 -3.19
C GLY A 186 32.98 25.61 -3.40
N ARG A 187 31.95 24.80 -3.14
CA ARG A 187 31.96 23.35 -3.35
C ARG A 187 31.07 22.94 -4.53
N PRO A 188 31.63 22.43 -5.63
CA PRO A 188 30.84 22.00 -6.79
C PRO A 188 30.15 20.66 -6.49
N ARG A 189 28.82 20.66 -6.57
CA ARG A 189 27.98 19.47 -6.58
C ARG A 189 27.76 19.05 -8.02
N ARG A 190 27.98 17.75 -8.27
CA ARG A 190 27.99 17.16 -9.63
C ARG A 190 27.08 15.93 -9.72
N THR A 191 26.79 15.28 -8.60
CA THR A 191 26.02 14.03 -8.51
C THR A 191 24.64 14.27 -7.93
N ASN A 192 23.66 13.44 -8.30
CA ASN A 192 22.27 13.49 -7.80
C ASN A 192 21.60 14.87 -7.93
N LEU A 193 22.03 15.65 -8.94
CA LEU A 193 21.55 17.03 -9.14
C LEU A 193 20.03 17.10 -9.30
N GLN A 194 19.41 16.08 -9.87
CA GLN A 194 17.96 16.01 -10.09
C GLN A 194 17.13 16.15 -8.81
N TYR A 195 17.63 15.68 -7.66
CA TYR A 195 16.93 15.77 -6.37
C TYR A 195 17.45 16.92 -5.50
N MET A 196 18.41 17.70 -5.99
CA MET A 196 18.99 18.81 -5.25
C MET A 196 18.00 19.98 -5.21
N VAL A 197 17.66 20.42 -4.01
CA VAL A 197 16.86 21.63 -3.78
C VAL A 197 17.75 22.85 -3.96
N LEU A 198 17.33 23.74 -4.87
CA LEU A 198 18.04 24.98 -5.14
C LEU A 198 17.88 25.99 -3.98
N GLN A 199 18.97 26.68 -3.66
CA GLN A 199 19.03 27.73 -2.64
C GLN A 199 19.42 29.06 -3.28
N ALA A 200 18.97 30.15 -2.65
CA ALA A 200 19.42 31.49 -3.01
C ALA A 200 20.96 31.56 -2.96
N GLY A 201 21.57 32.18 -3.97
CA GLY A 201 23.03 32.25 -4.11
C GLY A 201 23.71 31.00 -4.71
N ASP A 202 22.96 29.97 -5.10
CA ASP A 202 23.52 28.85 -5.87
C ASP A 202 24.05 29.34 -7.23
N ARG A 203 25.25 28.89 -7.60
CA ARG A 203 25.81 29.08 -8.95
C ARG A 203 25.56 27.83 -9.78
N LEU A 204 24.85 27.97 -10.89
CA LEU A 204 24.53 26.86 -11.79
C LEU A 204 25.47 26.92 -13.00
N LEU A 205 26.23 25.85 -13.22
CA LEU A 205 26.94 25.64 -14.48
C LEU A 205 25.96 25.00 -15.46
N VAL A 206 25.61 25.71 -16.53
CA VAL A 206 24.68 25.23 -17.55
C VAL A 206 25.33 25.12 -18.91
N GLN A 207 24.81 24.21 -19.72
CA GLN A 207 25.22 23.99 -21.10
C GLN A 207 24.00 24.08 -22.03
N GLY A 208 24.15 24.79 -23.14
CA GLY A 208 23.12 24.88 -24.18
C GLY A 208 23.56 25.65 -25.42
N PRO A 209 22.66 25.77 -26.40
CA PRO A 209 22.90 26.58 -27.60
C PRO A 209 23.08 28.06 -27.26
N ALA A 210 23.96 28.77 -27.97
CA ALA A 210 24.25 30.19 -27.73
C ALA A 210 22.98 31.05 -27.62
N LYS A 211 22.06 30.89 -28.59
CA LYS A 211 20.79 31.63 -28.67
C LYS A 211 19.92 31.43 -27.42
N THR A 212 19.91 30.21 -26.87
CA THR A 212 19.12 29.86 -25.69
C THR A 212 19.74 30.46 -24.43
N LEU A 213 21.06 30.42 -24.32
CA LEU A 213 21.79 31.03 -23.20
C LEU A 213 21.66 32.56 -23.19
N ASP A 214 21.63 33.20 -24.35
CA ASP A 214 21.35 34.64 -24.44
C ASP A 214 19.90 34.98 -24.06
N ALA A 215 18.94 34.11 -24.34
CA ALA A 215 17.56 34.30 -23.89
C ALA A 215 17.44 34.20 -22.36
N LEU A 216 18.28 33.39 -21.70
CA LEU A 216 18.31 33.27 -20.24
C LEU A 216 18.77 34.56 -19.54
N LYS A 217 19.54 35.43 -20.21
CA LYS A 217 19.93 36.75 -19.66
C LYS A 217 18.74 37.66 -19.38
N LYS A 218 17.58 37.40 -20.01
CA LYS A 218 16.36 38.19 -19.84
C LYS A 218 15.44 37.66 -18.73
N VAL A 219 15.75 36.51 -18.14
CA VAL A 219 14.92 35.85 -17.14
C VAL A 219 15.31 36.36 -15.74
N SER A 220 14.35 36.94 -15.02
CA SER A 220 14.58 37.56 -13.70
C SER A 220 15.03 36.61 -12.59
N ASP A 221 14.87 35.30 -12.79
CA ASP A 221 15.32 34.28 -11.84
C ASP A 221 16.84 34.12 -11.78
N PHE A 222 17.57 34.57 -12.82
CA PHE A 222 19.02 34.39 -12.95
C PHE A 222 19.75 35.74 -12.98
N GLN A 223 20.92 35.79 -12.33
CA GLN A 223 21.81 36.95 -12.29
C GLN A 223 23.21 36.56 -12.77
N ASP A 224 23.98 37.57 -13.20
CA ASP A 224 25.41 37.46 -13.53
C ASP A 224 25.75 36.32 -14.50
N LEU A 225 25.16 36.27 -15.70
CA LEU A 225 25.49 35.21 -16.66
C LEU A 225 26.89 35.42 -17.25
N GLU A 226 27.87 34.66 -16.75
CA GLU A 226 29.28 34.75 -17.14
C GLU A 226 29.73 33.53 -17.97
N SER A 227 30.54 33.77 -19.00
CA SER A 227 31.21 32.69 -19.74
C SER A 227 32.27 32.04 -18.86
N VAL A 228 32.29 30.71 -18.80
CA VAL A 228 33.23 29.98 -17.95
C VAL A 228 34.53 29.71 -18.70
N SER A 229 35.66 30.02 -18.08
CA SER A 229 36.97 29.69 -18.63
C SER A 229 37.25 28.18 -18.53
N ILE A 230 38.08 27.66 -19.43
CA ILE A 230 38.50 26.25 -19.42
C ILE A 230 39.20 25.90 -18.11
N SER A 231 40.01 26.80 -17.58
CA SER A 231 40.68 26.61 -16.29
C SER A 231 39.69 26.45 -15.14
N GLN A 232 38.56 27.15 -15.15
CA GLN A 232 37.49 26.95 -14.16
C GLN A 232 36.76 25.61 -14.36
N LEU A 233 36.45 25.22 -15.60
CA LEU A 233 35.83 23.92 -15.89
C LEU A 233 36.71 22.75 -15.43
N VAL A 234 38.04 22.89 -15.55
CA VAL A 234 39.01 21.86 -15.19
C VAL A 234 39.33 21.86 -13.69
N ASN A 235 39.60 23.02 -13.10
CA ASN A 235 40.11 23.10 -11.72
C ASN A 235 39.01 23.21 -10.67
N VAL A 236 37.93 23.95 -10.96
CA VAL A 236 36.80 24.12 -10.05
C VAL A 236 35.83 22.96 -10.25
N TYR A 237 35.25 22.86 -11.44
CA TYR A 237 34.20 21.89 -11.73
C TYR A 237 34.72 20.47 -12.00
N LYS A 238 36.00 20.33 -12.36
CA LYS A 238 36.62 19.05 -12.72
C LYS A 238 35.76 18.26 -13.72
N LEU A 239 35.23 18.95 -14.73
CA LEU A 239 34.23 18.41 -15.64
C LEU A 239 34.79 17.23 -16.47
N GLN A 240 36.07 17.28 -16.83
CA GLN A 240 36.81 16.25 -17.55
C GLN A 240 36.77 14.87 -16.88
N GLU A 241 36.63 14.81 -15.55
CA GLU A 241 36.50 13.53 -14.81
C GLU A 241 35.17 12.81 -15.11
N ARG A 242 34.21 13.52 -15.72
CA ARG A 242 32.83 13.06 -15.90
C ARG A 242 32.34 13.06 -17.34
N LEU A 243 33.14 13.60 -18.26
CA LEU A 243 32.82 13.54 -19.68
C LEU A 243 33.34 12.23 -20.26
N LEU A 244 32.49 11.59 -21.04
CA LEU A 244 32.73 10.30 -21.68
C LEU A 244 32.36 10.43 -23.15
N MET A 245 33.25 10.06 -24.05
CA MET A 245 32.98 10.03 -25.48
C MET A 245 32.67 8.58 -25.84
N MET A 246 31.52 8.37 -26.44
CA MET A 246 31.08 7.05 -26.88
C MET A 246 30.70 7.10 -28.34
N ARG A 247 31.16 6.11 -29.10
CA ARG A 247 30.79 5.95 -30.49
C ARG A 247 29.70 4.90 -30.62
N VAL A 248 28.69 5.19 -31.43
CA VAL A 248 27.67 4.23 -31.87
C VAL A 248 28.21 3.51 -33.10
N PRO A 249 28.52 2.20 -33.04
CA PRO A 249 28.93 1.45 -34.23
C PRO A 249 27.82 1.38 -35.28
N GLU A 250 28.19 1.18 -36.54
CA GLU A 250 27.22 1.00 -37.64
C GLU A 250 26.35 -0.24 -37.45
N SER A 251 26.85 -1.27 -36.76
CA SER A 251 26.13 -2.51 -36.46
C SER A 251 25.27 -2.42 -35.19
N SER A 252 25.09 -1.24 -34.61
CA SER A 252 24.45 -1.10 -33.31
C SER A 252 22.92 -1.25 -33.40
N THR A 253 22.34 -1.98 -32.46
CA THR A 253 20.89 -2.04 -32.21
C THR A 253 20.31 -0.73 -31.67
N LEU A 254 21.16 0.27 -31.40
CA LEU A 254 20.76 1.64 -31.08
C LEU A 254 20.51 2.50 -32.32
N THR A 255 20.95 2.07 -33.51
CA THR A 255 20.70 2.77 -34.77
C THR A 255 19.19 2.86 -35.04
N ASP A 256 18.75 4.05 -35.46
CA ASP A 256 17.36 4.45 -35.71
C ASP A 256 16.42 4.47 -34.48
N LYS A 257 16.92 4.17 -33.27
CA LYS A 257 16.17 4.43 -32.04
C LYS A 257 16.29 5.89 -31.62
N THR A 258 15.22 6.45 -31.07
CA THR A 258 15.29 7.78 -30.45
C THR A 258 16.10 7.75 -29.15
N LEU A 259 16.64 8.91 -28.73
CA LEU A 259 17.29 9.04 -27.42
C LEU A 259 16.40 8.59 -26.26
N LYS A 260 15.08 8.79 -26.35
CA LYS A 260 14.12 8.32 -25.35
C LYS A 260 13.94 6.81 -25.38
N GLU A 261 13.85 6.19 -26.56
CA GLU A 261 13.70 4.74 -26.72
C GLU A 261 14.97 3.97 -26.36
N SER A 262 16.15 4.55 -26.63
CA SER A 262 17.44 3.98 -26.24
C SER A 262 17.63 3.88 -24.72
N ARG A 263 16.86 4.67 -23.94
CA ARG A 263 16.94 4.76 -22.46
C ARG A 263 18.34 4.99 -21.91
N LEU A 264 19.28 5.51 -22.70
CA LEU A 264 20.65 5.81 -22.26
C LEU A 264 20.67 6.77 -21.05
N GLY A 265 19.66 7.63 -20.94
CA GLY A 265 19.47 8.53 -19.79
C GLY A 265 19.06 7.83 -18.49
N ASP A 266 18.40 6.67 -18.57
CA ASP A 266 17.93 5.91 -17.40
C ASP A 266 19.08 5.04 -16.83
N ALA A 267 20.12 4.79 -17.63
CA ALA A 267 21.32 4.04 -17.29
C ALA A 267 22.19 4.79 -16.26
N LEU A 268 22.05 4.47 -14.96
CA LEU A 268 22.95 4.93 -13.89
C LEU A 268 23.15 6.45 -13.75
N GLY A 269 22.24 7.26 -14.30
CA GLY A 269 22.34 8.72 -14.28
C GLY A 269 23.32 9.30 -15.31
N MET A 270 23.61 8.57 -16.39
CA MET A 270 24.31 9.11 -17.55
C MET A 270 23.41 10.06 -18.33
N ARG A 271 23.98 11.12 -18.92
CA ARG A 271 23.24 12.10 -19.71
C ARG A 271 23.99 12.46 -20.98
N VAL A 272 23.31 12.38 -22.12
CA VAL A 272 23.84 12.85 -23.41
C VAL A 272 23.85 14.39 -23.42
N LEU A 273 25.02 14.99 -23.60
CA LEU A 273 25.20 16.44 -23.69
C LEU A 273 25.12 16.95 -25.13
N CYS A 274 25.79 16.23 -26.04
CA CYS A 274 25.74 16.49 -27.47
C CYS A 274 26.00 15.22 -28.29
N ILE A 275 25.55 15.26 -29.54
CA ILE A 275 25.82 14.26 -30.58
C ILE A 275 26.67 14.93 -31.65
N ILE A 276 27.81 14.35 -31.96
CA ILE A 276 28.65 14.75 -33.09
C ILE A 276 28.38 13.74 -34.22
N ARG A 277 27.77 14.23 -35.29
CA ARG A 277 27.44 13.47 -36.49
C ARG A 277 28.23 14.04 -37.65
N ASP A 278 29.21 13.30 -38.12
CA ASP A 278 30.23 13.80 -39.07
C ASP A 278 30.91 15.06 -38.51
N ASP A 279 30.69 16.21 -39.16
CA ASP A 279 31.17 17.55 -38.74
C ASP A 279 30.07 18.40 -38.07
N LEU A 280 28.84 17.91 -37.97
CA LEU A 280 27.73 18.62 -37.33
C LEU A 280 27.62 18.23 -35.86
N THR A 281 27.57 19.23 -34.97
CA THR A 281 27.28 19.00 -33.55
C THR A 281 25.86 19.41 -33.22
N LEU A 282 25.14 18.50 -32.59
CA LEU A 282 23.80 18.71 -32.07
C LEU A 282 23.89 18.97 -30.56
N PRO A 283 23.92 20.24 -30.11
CA PRO A 283 23.92 20.60 -28.70
C PRO A 283 22.56 20.29 -28.07
N VAL A 284 22.54 19.64 -26.90
CA VAL A 284 21.30 19.34 -26.14
C VAL A 284 20.26 18.64 -27.03
N PRO A 285 20.58 17.44 -27.55
CA PRO A 285 19.72 16.75 -28.52
C PRO A 285 18.32 16.53 -27.92
N GLU A 286 17.25 16.58 -28.70
CA GLU A 286 15.91 16.35 -28.17
C GLU A 286 15.67 14.87 -27.83
N PRO A 287 14.77 14.53 -26.89
CA PRO A 287 14.46 13.13 -26.58
C PRO A 287 13.99 12.30 -27.79
N GLY A 288 13.43 12.94 -28.82
CA GLY A 288 13.00 12.31 -30.07
C GLY A 288 14.08 12.22 -31.14
N GLU A 289 15.31 12.69 -30.90
CA GLU A 289 16.40 12.61 -31.88
C GLU A 289 16.82 11.15 -32.09
N HIS A 290 16.91 10.72 -33.35
CA HIS A 290 17.32 9.36 -33.71
C HIS A 290 18.84 9.25 -33.72
N LEU A 291 19.35 8.18 -33.11
CA LEU A 291 20.76 7.81 -33.15
C LEU A 291 21.09 7.16 -34.49
N LYS A 292 22.22 7.53 -35.10
CA LYS A 292 22.72 6.94 -36.34
C LYS A 292 24.02 6.19 -36.10
N GLY A 293 24.27 5.17 -36.91
CA GLY A 293 25.57 4.52 -36.95
C GLY A 293 26.66 5.54 -37.27
N GLY A 294 27.75 5.54 -36.49
CA GLY A 294 28.84 6.50 -36.59
C GLY A 294 28.73 7.71 -35.65
N ASP A 295 27.57 7.95 -35.02
CA ASP A 295 27.39 9.06 -34.09
C ASP A 295 28.38 8.98 -32.91
N ARG A 296 29.01 10.10 -32.56
CA ARG A 296 29.84 10.26 -31.36
C ARG A 296 29.05 11.03 -30.29
N LEU A 297 28.72 10.36 -29.21
CA LEU A 297 27.96 10.86 -28.07
C LEU A 297 28.91 11.34 -26.98
N ILE A 298 28.81 12.62 -26.61
CA ILE A 298 29.45 13.11 -25.39
C ILE A 298 28.45 12.99 -24.26
N MET A 299 28.80 12.17 -23.27
CA MET A 299 27.96 11.88 -22.11
C MET A 299 28.58 12.37 -20.82
N LEU A 300 27.72 12.85 -19.92
CA LEU A 300 28.05 13.16 -18.54
C LEU A 300 27.73 11.95 -17.67
N GLY A 301 28.73 11.37 -17.01
CA GLY A 301 28.59 10.18 -16.16
C GLY A 301 29.83 9.94 -15.29
N LYS A 302 29.89 8.86 -14.52
CA LYS A 302 31.15 8.39 -13.93
C LYS A 302 31.68 7.20 -14.71
N ARG A 303 32.99 7.11 -14.89
CA ARG A 303 33.62 5.89 -15.46
C ARG A 303 33.28 4.63 -14.66
N GLU A 304 33.16 4.74 -13.34
CA GLU A 304 32.74 3.65 -12.45
C GLU A 304 31.34 3.12 -12.79
N ASP A 305 30.40 4.00 -13.15
CA ASP A 305 29.04 3.58 -13.50
C ASP A 305 29.06 2.69 -14.77
N LEU A 306 29.94 2.97 -15.74
CA LEU A 306 30.12 2.10 -16.90
C LEU A 306 30.62 0.70 -16.53
N SER A 307 31.52 0.60 -15.56
CA SER A 307 31.97 -0.71 -15.08
C SER A 307 30.80 -1.48 -14.47
N ILE A 308 29.94 -0.83 -13.69
CA ILE A 308 28.75 -1.46 -13.10
C ILE A 308 27.80 -1.95 -14.19
N LEU A 309 27.56 -1.17 -15.26
CA LEU A 309 26.73 -1.64 -16.39
C LEU A 309 27.27 -2.91 -17.02
N ARG A 310 28.58 -2.95 -17.32
CA ARG A 310 29.21 -4.17 -17.86
C ARG A 310 29.12 -5.35 -16.90
N GLY A 311 29.25 -5.08 -15.60
CA GLY A 311 29.10 -6.11 -14.57
C GLY A 311 27.68 -6.67 -14.48
N LEU A 312 26.66 -5.81 -14.66
CA LEU A 312 25.24 -6.21 -14.68
C LEU A 312 24.89 -7.00 -15.94
N GLU A 313 25.49 -6.64 -17.08
CA GLU A 313 25.34 -7.36 -18.34
C GLU A 313 25.99 -8.75 -18.28
N GLY A 314 27.18 -8.86 -17.67
CA GLY A 314 27.86 -10.14 -17.51
C GLY A 314 27.14 -11.14 -16.59
N LEU A 315 26.04 -10.77 -15.95
CA LEU A 315 25.28 -11.70 -15.12
C LEU A 315 24.65 -12.80 -15.97
N GLU A 316 24.89 -14.05 -15.59
CA GLU A 316 24.34 -15.20 -16.29
C GLU A 316 23.00 -15.57 -15.65
N ILE A 317 21.94 -15.69 -16.46
CA ILE A 317 20.65 -16.19 -16.00
C ILE A 317 20.72 -17.72 -16.01
N GLU A 318 20.70 -18.34 -14.83
CA GLU A 318 20.58 -19.79 -14.72
C GLU A 318 19.12 -20.19 -14.98
N GLN A 319 18.90 -21.07 -15.97
CA GLN A 319 17.59 -21.70 -16.22
C GLN A 319 17.33 -22.92 -15.33
N GLU A 320 18.16 -23.14 -14.30
CA GLU A 320 17.96 -24.22 -13.33
C GLU A 320 16.63 -24.03 -12.57
N ALA A 321 16.07 -25.14 -12.07
CA ALA A 321 14.90 -25.09 -11.21
C ALA A 321 15.20 -24.20 -10.01
N LEU A 322 14.41 -23.13 -9.85
CA LEU A 322 14.50 -22.25 -8.70
C LEU A 322 14.43 -23.07 -7.41
N PRO A 323 15.19 -22.70 -6.36
CA PRO A 323 15.06 -23.33 -5.06
C PRO A 323 13.61 -23.24 -4.59
N ASP A 324 13.14 -24.32 -3.98
CA ASP A 324 11.78 -24.42 -3.45
C ASP A 324 11.55 -23.27 -2.43
N MET A 325 10.38 -22.62 -2.39
CA MET A 325 10.14 -21.51 -1.43
C MET A 325 10.31 -21.91 0.05
N SER A 326 10.27 -23.21 0.37
CA SER A 326 10.62 -23.70 1.71
C SER A 326 12.11 -23.48 2.04
N GLU A 327 12.97 -23.41 1.03
CA GLU A 327 14.38 -23.00 1.14
C GLU A 327 14.56 -21.48 1.18
N LEU A 328 13.53 -20.72 0.79
CA LEU A 328 13.43 -19.26 0.96
C LEU A 328 12.89 -18.86 2.33
N GLU A 329 12.47 -19.83 3.14
CA GLU A 329 12.10 -19.63 4.53
C GLU A 329 13.13 -20.28 5.46
N SER A 330 13.32 -19.70 6.63
CA SER A 330 14.19 -20.28 7.65
C SER A 330 13.64 -20.00 9.05
N ALA A 331 14.33 -20.51 10.07
CA ALA A 331 14.03 -20.14 11.45
C ALA A 331 14.07 -18.62 11.70
N ARG A 332 14.75 -17.84 10.85
CA ARG A 332 14.91 -16.38 11.01
C ARG A 332 14.13 -15.56 9.99
N ILE A 333 13.79 -16.12 8.84
CA ILE A 333 13.13 -15.40 7.73
C ILE A 333 11.84 -16.12 7.38
N GLY A 334 10.78 -15.35 7.17
CA GLY A 334 9.46 -15.89 6.90
C GLY A 334 8.73 -15.11 5.83
N LEU A 335 7.63 -15.72 5.41
CA LEU A 335 6.66 -15.16 4.50
C LEU A 335 5.33 -15.05 5.23
N VAL A 336 4.68 -13.89 5.18
CA VAL A 336 3.34 -13.71 5.77
C VAL A 336 2.46 -12.87 4.87
N GLU A 337 1.16 -13.14 4.96
CA GLU A 337 0.15 -12.31 4.32
C GLU A 337 -0.42 -11.31 5.33
N ALA A 338 -0.41 -10.03 4.96
CA ALA A 338 -0.93 -8.95 5.78
C ALA A 338 -1.94 -8.11 5.01
N VAL A 339 -3.08 -7.84 5.62
CA VAL A 339 -4.14 -7.00 5.08
C VAL A 339 -4.12 -5.65 5.77
N LEU A 340 -4.52 -4.61 5.06
CA LEU A 340 -4.70 -3.30 5.67
C LEU A 340 -5.88 -3.31 6.65
N SER A 341 -5.62 -2.85 7.88
CA SER A 341 -6.65 -2.70 8.91
C SER A 341 -7.76 -1.74 8.44
N PRO A 342 -9.04 -1.97 8.79
CA PRO A 342 -10.13 -1.04 8.50
C PRO A 342 -9.92 0.36 9.13
N ARG A 343 -9.01 0.47 10.10
CA ARG A 343 -8.63 1.73 10.76
C ARG A 343 -7.32 2.31 10.22
N THR A 344 -6.78 1.78 9.11
CA THR A 344 -5.47 2.16 8.58
C THR A 344 -5.42 3.62 8.13
N THR A 345 -4.29 4.28 8.38
CA THR A 345 -3.97 5.61 7.82
C THR A 345 -3.14 5.55 6.54
N LEU A 346 -2.88 4.33 6.04
CA LEU A 346 -1.99 4.08 4.91
C LEU A 346 -2.73 4.00 3.57
N ALA A 347 -4.07 3.90 3.59
CA ALA A 347 -4.88 3.90 2.38
C ALA A 347 -4.64 5.18 1.55
N GLY A 348 -4.46 5.01 0.24
CA GLY A 348 -4.14 6.07 -0.72
C GLY A 348 -2.65 6.39 -0.86
N LYS A 349 -1.78 5.91 0.04
CA LYS A 349 -0.33 6.10 -0.07
C LYS A 349 0.33 4.97 -0.85
N THR A 350 1.45 5.26 -1.51
CA THR A 350 2.24 4.24 -2.21
C THR A 350 3.33 3.65 -1.30
N LEU A 351 3.79 2.42 -1.58
CA LEU A 351 4.90 1.82 -0.82
C LEU A 351 6.17 2.69 -0.85
N ARG A 352 6.40 3.43 -1.94
CA ARG A 352 7.49 4.41 -2.06
C ARG A 352 7.34 5.56 -1.09
N GLN A 353 6.16 6.19 -1.03
CA GLN A 353 5.89 7.30 -0.11
C GLN A 353 5.99 6.87 1.37
N LEU A 354 5.64 5.61 1.64
CA LEU A 354 5.72 5.03 2.98
C LEU A 354 7.14 4.64 3.39
N HIS A 355 8.10 4.65 2.46
CA HIS A 355 9.43 4.10 2.69
C HIS A 355 9.35 2.69 3.31
N PHE A 356 8.44 1.85 2.79
CA PHE A 356 7.94 0.67 3.50
C PHE A 356 9.07 -0.27 3.99
N ARG A 357 10.06 -0.53 3.13
CA ARG A 357 11.22 -1.36 3.47
C ARG A 357 12.09 -0.74 4.55
N GLU A 358 12.32 0.56 4.53
CA GLU A 358 13.14 1.27 5.52
C GLU A 358 12.41 1.35 6.87
N LYS A 359 11.10 1.61 6.84
CA LYS A 359 10.27 1.74 8.04
C LYS A 359 10.05 0.41 8.74
N TYR A 360 9.68 -0.63 7.99
CA TYR A 360 9.27 -1.92 8.56
C TYR A 360 10.35 -3.01 8.44
N GLY A 361 11.37 -2.83 7.61
CA GLY A 361 12.39 -3.86 7.36
C GLY A 361 11.89 -5.05 6.55
N LEU A 362 10.80 -4.88 5.78
CA LEU A 362 10.09 -5.93 5.08
C LEU A 362 9.95 -5.63 3.59
N ASN A 363 9.99 -6.67 2.77
CA ASN A 363 9.79 -6.57 1.33
C ASN A 363 8.36 -7.00 0.98
N VAL A 364 7.72 -6.25 0.08
CA VAL A 364 6.41 -6.61 -0.46
C VAL A 364 6.64 -7.33 -1.78
N LEU A 365 6.35 -8.64 -1.83
CA LEU A 365 6.49 -9.46 -3.03
C LEU A 365 5.29 -9.31 -3.96
N ALA A 366 4.09 -9.20 -3.39
CA ALA A 366 2.88 -9.07 -4.16
C ALA A 366 1.78 -8.31 -3.40
N ILE A 367 0.86 -7.72 -4.15
CA ILE A 367 -0.38 -7.12 -3.65
C ILE A 367 -1.55 -7.83 -4.31
N TRP A 368 -2.37 -8.51 -3.53
CA TRP A 368 -3.63 -9.09 -3.97
C TRP A 368 -4.75 -8.04 -3.93
N ARG A 369 -5.43 -7.84 -5.06
CA ARG A 369 -6.56 -6.91 -5.17
C ARG A 369 -7.60 -7.46 -6.14
N GLU A 370 -8.87 -7.48 -5.69
CA GLU A 370 -10.04 -7.84 -6.51
C GLU A 370 -9.95 -9.22 -7.21
N GLY A 371 -9.21 -10.15 -6.60
CA GLY A 371 -9.01 -11.51 -7.12
C GLY A 371 -7.86 -11.62 -8.13
N ARG A 372 -6.88 -10.70 -8.11
CA ARG A 372 -5.66 -10.77 -8.91
C ARG A 372 -4.43 -10.41 -8.06
N ALA A 373 -3.35 -11.14 -8.23
CA ALA A 373 -2.04 -10.84 -7.67
C ALA A 373 -1.27 -9.85 -8.56
N TYR A 374 -0.98 -8.66 -8.03
CA TYR A 374 -0.09 -7.69 -8.65
C TYR A 374 1.33 -7.94 -8.15
N ARG A 375 2.30 -8.00 -9.07
CA ARG A 375 3.74 -8.28 -8.81
C ARG A 375 4.69 -7.27 -9.48
N SER A 376 4.16 -6.19 -10.05
CA SER A 376 4.94 -5.20 -10.81
C SER A 376 4.51 -3.81 -10.45
N ASN A 377 5.47 -2.88 -10.43
CA ASN A 377 5.26 -1.48 -10.04
C ASN A 377 4.60 -1.32 -8.66
N LEU A 378 4.81 -2.29 -7.76
CA LEU A 378 4.23 -2.28 -6.40
C LEU A 378 4.64 -1.03 -5.62
N ARG A 379 5.87 -0.54 -5.87
CA ARG A 379 6.42 0.68 -5.26
C ARG A 379 5.55 1.91 -5.51
N ASP A 380 4.94 2.01 -6.68
CA ASP A 380 4.17 3.17 -7.15
C ASP A 380 2.65 2.92 -7.10
N MET A 381 2.24 1.72 -6.69
CA MET A 381 0.85 1.36 -6.52
C MET A 381 0.31 1.95 -5.22
N ALA A 382 -0.74 2.77 -5.31
CA ALA A 382 -1.44 3.28 -4.14
C ALA A 382 -2.23 2.16 -3.46
N LEU A 383 -2.02 2.01 -2.15
CA LEU A 383 -2.69 1.02 -1.32
C LEU A 383 -4.18 1.34 -1.16
N ARG A 384 -5.04 0.31 -1.20
CA ARG A 384 -6.50 0.43 -1.05
C ARG A 384 -6.99 -0.49 0.07
N PHE A 385 -8.10 -0.10 0.69
CA PHE A 385 -8.80 -0.99 1.61
C PHE A 385 -9.16 -2.31 0.91
N GLY A 386 -8.90 -3.43 1.60
CA GLY A 386 -9.09 -4.78 1.06
C GLY A 386 -7.89 -5.34 0.31
N ASP A 387 -6.81 -4.57 0.09
CA ASP A 387 -5.55 -5.12 -0.40
C ASP A 387 -4.96 -6.09 0.64
N ALA A 388 -4.57 -7.28 0.18
CA ALA A 388 -3.67 -8.16 0.92
C ALA A 388 -2.27 -8.04 0.34
N MET A 389 -1.26 -8.05 1.20
CA MET A 389 0.14 -7.92 0.82
C MET A 389 0.88 -9.17 1.25
N LEU A 390 1.65 -9.74 0.33
CA LEU A 390 2.57 -10.81 0.64
C LEU A 390 3.91 -10.20 1.05
N LEU A 391 4.30 -10.42 2.30
CA LEU A 391 5.45 -9.79 2.94
C LEU A 391 6.54 -10.82 3.22
N TYR A 392 7.78 -10.47 2.90
CA TYR A 392 8.95 -11.30 3.06
C TYR A 392 10.04 -10.56 3.86
N GLY A 393 10.62 -11.23 4.85
CA GLY A 393 11.71 -10.67 5.64
C GLY A 393 11.94 -11.37 6.99
N PRO A 394 12.72 -10.75 7.89
CA PRO A 394 13.02 -11.32 9.20
C PRO A 394 11.76 -11.54 10.04
N ARG A 395 11.61 -12.73 10.65
CA ARG A 395 10.46 -13.10 11.47
C ARG A 395 10.19 -12.13 12.63
N ASP A 396 11.22 -11.55 13.21
CA ASP A 396 11.08 -10.53 14.27
C ASP A 396 10.42 -9.24 13.76
N ARG A 397 10.72 -8.83 12.53
CA ARG A 397 10.09 -7.67 11.86
C ARG A 397 8.65 -7.97 11.47
N LEU A 398 8.38 -9.19 11.00
CA LEU A 398 7.02 -9.66 10.71
C LEU A 398 6.14 -9.66 11.96
N ARG A 399 6.67 -10.09 13.11
CA ARG A 399 5.98 -10.02 14.42
C ARG A 399 5.77 -8.58 14.88
N MET A 400 6.74 -7.68 14.67
CA MET A 400 6.56 -6.26 14.96
C MET A 400 5.45 -5.64 14.10
N LEU A 401 5.37 -6.01 12.81
CA LEU A 401 4.30 -5.55 11.94
C LEU A 401 2.92 -6.02 12.43
N GLY A 402 2.83 -7.22 13.02
CA GLY A 402 1.60 -7.71 13.67
C GLY A 402 1.12 -6.86 14.85
N ARG A 403 1.97 -6.00 15.42
CA ARG A 403 1.60 -5.06 16.50
C ARG A 403 1.17 -3.69 15.99
N GLU A 404 1.41 -3.39 14.71
CA GLU A 404 1.04 -2.12 14.10
C GLU A 404 -0.48 -2.06 13.85
N PRO A 405 -1.19 -1.02 14.29
CA PRO A 405 -2.65 -0.93 14.18
C PRO A 405 -3.15 -0.80 12.73
N ASP A 406 -2.25 -0.40 11.82
CA ASP A 406 -2.52 -0.20 10.40
C ASP A 406 -2.58 -1.52 9.61
N PHE A 407 -2.08 -2.63 10.15
CA PHE A 407 -2.01 -3.94 9.48
C PHE A 407 -2.71 -5.03 10.30
N LEU A 408 -3.17 -6.06 9.61
CA LEU A 408 -3.70 -7.28 10.17
C LEU A 408 -3.01 -8.44 9.48
N VAL A 409 -2.09 -9.09 10.19
CA VAL A 409 -1.37 -10.24 9.67
C VAL A 409 -2.27 -11.46 9.80
N LEU A 410 -2.55 -12.12 8.68
CA LEU A 410 -3.48 -13.25 8.59
C LEU A 410 -2.83 -14.56 9.05
N THR A 411 -1.50 -14.65 8.96
CA THR A 411 -0.75 -15.85 9.31
C THR A 411 -0.63 -15.98 10.83
N GLN A 412 -1.02 -17.13 11.39
CA GLN A 412 -1.00 -17.41 12.84
C GLN A 412 0.37 -17.22 13.49
N GLU A 413 1.46 -17.31 12.72
CA GLU A 413 2.84 -17.22 13.24
C GLU A 413 3.28 -15.80 13.67
N ALA A 414 2.59 -14.76 13.18
CA ALA A 414 2.90 -13.36 13.47
C ALA A 414 1.97 -12.72 14.51
N GLN A 415 0.81 -13.33 14.80
CA GLN A 415 -0.02 -12.94 15.93
C GLN A 415 0.57 -13.58 17.19
N GLU A 416 0.85 -12.80 18.23
CA GLU A 416 1.31 -13.36 19.51
C GLU A 416 0.35 -14.45 19.96
N ALA A 417 0.87 -15.67 20.14
CA ALA A 417 0.12 -16.75 20.74
C ALA A 417 -0.47 -16.24 22.07
N PRO A 418 -1.78 -16.39 22.32
CA PRO A 418 -2.38 -15.96 23.57
C PRO A 418 -1.61 -16.56 24.75
N ARG A 419 -1.40 -15.79 25.84
CA ARG A 419 -0.67 -16.25 27.02
C ARG A 419 -1.42 -17.41 27.70
N LEU A 420 -1.22 -18.63 27.20
CA LEU A 420 -1.93 -19.85 27.62
C LEU A 420 -1.78 -20.12 29.13
N GLU A 421 -0.66 -19.68 29.72
CA GLU A 421 -0.41 -19.78 31.17
C GLU A 421 -1.48 -19.08 32.03
N ARG A 422 -2.05 -17.98 31.54
CA ARG A 422 -3.08 -17.20 32.26
C ARG A 422 -4.51 -17.52 31.79
N ALA A 423 -4.66 -18.38 30.79
CA ALA A 423 -5.97 -18.72 30.22
C ALA A 423 -6.92 -19.29 31.27
N LYS A 424 -6.46 -20.18 32.15
CA LYS A 424 -7.29 -20.75 33.24
C LYS A 424 -7.83 -19.67 34.19
N VAL A 425 -7.00 -18.68 34.53
CA VAL A 425 -7.38 -17.57 35.42
C VAL A 425 -8.37 -16.64 34.72
N ALA A 426 -8.11 -16.29 33.46
CA ALA A 426 -9.02 -15.47 32.66
C ALA A 426 -10.38 -16.15 32.46
N SER A 427 -10.41 -17.45 32.15
CA SER A 427 -11.64 -18.23 32.03
C SER A 427 -12.40 -18.32 33.35
N ALA A 428 -11.70 -18.46 34.48
CA ALA A 428 -12.32 -18.45 35.81
C ALA A 428 -12.97 -17.07 36.10
N ILE A 429 -12.26 -15.96 35.83
CA ILE A 429 -12.82 -14.61 35.98
C ILE A 429 -14.05 -14.44 35.07
N MET A 430 -13.97 -14.85 33.81
CA MET A 430 -15.11 -14.80 32.89
C MET A 430 -16.30 -15.61 33.41
N GLY A 431 -16.07 -16.82 33.93
CA GLY A 431 -17.11 -17.62 34.59
C GLY A 431 -17.72 -16.93 35.80
N CYS A 432 -16.91 -16.32 36.67
CA CYS A 432 -17.36 -15.56 37.83
C CYS A 432 -18.14 -14.29 37.48
N VAL A 433 -17.84 -13.65 36.34
CA VAL A 433 -18.60 -12.49 35.84
C VAL A 433 -19.92 -12.94 35.24
N LEU A 434 -19.88 -13.97 34.40
CA LEU A 434 -21.05 -14.43 33.67
C LEU A 434 -22.06 -15.11 34.59
N PHE A 435 -21.63 -15.96 35.53
CA PHE A 435 -22.55 -16.77 36.35
C PHE A 435 -23.58 -15.94 37.13
N PRO A 436 -23.21 -14.87 37.88
CA PRO A 436 -24.17 -13.99 38.54
C PRO A 436 -25.07 -13.22 37.56
N VAL A 437 -24.54 -12.86 36.39
CA VAL A 437 -25.33 -12.17 35.34
C VAL A 437 -26.34 -13.14 34.71
N PHE A 438 -25.95 -14.40 34.48
CA PHE A 438 -26.80 -15.47 33.96
C PHE A 438 -28.02 -15.67 34.87
N LEU A 439 -27.81 -15.68 36.18
CA LEU A 439 -28.85 -15.82 37.20
C LEU A 439 -29.65 -14.53 37.44
N GLY A 440 -29.27 -13.41 36.80
CA GLY A 440 -29.90 -12.11 36.96
C GLY A 440 -29.66 -11.46 38.33
N TRP A 441 -28.65 -11.92 39.08
CA TRP A 441 -28.33 -11.41 40.42
C TRP A 441 -27.67 -10.05 40.39
N VAL A 442 -26.82 -9.80 39.38
CA VAL A 442 -26.05 -8.57 39.24
C VAL A 442 -26.20 -8.02 37.82
N PRO A 443 -26.44 -6.71 37.65
CA PRO A 443 -26.42 -6.09 36.32
C PRO A 443 -25.06 -6.25 35.62
N ILE A 444 -25.10 -6.50 34.31
CA ILE A 444 -23.89 -6.76 33.51
C ILE A 444 -22.83 -5.65 33.61
N TYR A 445 -23.25 -4.38 33.72
CA TYR A 445 -22.31 -3.25 33.80
C TYR A 445 -21.47 -3.29 35.09
N ILE A 446 -22.03 -3.74 36.22
CA ILE A 446 -21.29 -3.90 37.48
C ILE A 446 -20.34 -5.09 37.36
N ALA A 447 -20.87 -6.24 36.91
CA ALA A 447 -20.09 -7.47 36.77
C ALA A 447 -18.90 -7.29 35.80
N ALA A 448 -19.10 -6.57 34.69
CA ALA A 448 -18.06 -6.29 33.70
C ALA A 448 -16.93 -5.41 34.25
N VAL A 449 -17.24 -4.36 35.02
CA VAL A 449 -16.22 -3.49 35.64
C VAL A 449 -15.40 -4.25 36.69
N VAL A 450 -16.07 -5.06 37.52
CA VAL A 450 -15.38 -5.92 38.51
C VAL A 450 -14.50 -6.96 37.80
N GLY A 451 -15.01 -7.58 36.74
CA GLY A 451 -14.25 -8.52 35.91
C GLY A 451 -13.01 -7.90 35.28
N ALA A 452 -13.14 -6.70 34.72
CA ALA A 452 -12.03 -5.95 34.14
C ALA A 452 -10.98 -5.60 35.22
N ALA A 453 -11.41 -5.16 36.41
CA ALA A 453 -10.51 -4.91 37.54
C ALA A 453 -9.76 -6.18 37.95
N LEU A 454 -10.44 -7.33 38.05
CA LEU A 454 -9.83 -8.62 38.36
C LEU A 454 -8.82 -9.06 37.28
N MET A 455 -9.10 -8.81 36.00
CA MET A 455 -8.17 -9.12 34.89
C MET A 455 -6.86 -8.33 35.00
N VAL A 456 -6.92 -7.07 35.43
CA VAL A 456 -5.73 -6.23 35.68
C VAL A 456 -5.01 -6.66 36.96
N LEU A 457 -5.75 -6.89 38.05
CA LEU A 457 -5.18 -7.30 39.34
C LEU A 457 -4.46 -8.66 39.27
N THR A 458 -5.02 -9.61 38.52
CA THR A 458 -4.42 -10.93 38.28
C THR A 458 -3.29 -10.92 37.24
N ARG A 459 -2.98 -9.74 36.67
CA ARG A 459 -2.00 -9.54 35.59
C ARG A 459 -2.27 -10.41 34.35
N CYS A 460 -3.54 -10.78 34.13
CA CYS A 460 -3.96 -11.35 32.86
C CYS A 460 -3.84 -10.30 31.74
N LEU A 461 -3.98 -9.02 32.08
CA LEU A 461 -3.91 -7.89 31.17
C LEU A 461 -3.15 -6.72 31.84
N ASN A 462 -2.33 -5.98 31.10
CA ASN A 462 -1.69 -4.76 31.63
C ASN A 462 -2.59 -3.52 31.45
N MET A 463 -2.29 -2.41 32.15
CA MET A 463 -3.15 -1.22 32.13
C MET A 463 -3.24 -0.58 30.73
N GLU A 464 -2.14 -0.61 29.96
CA GLU A 464 -2.10 -0.08 28.60
C GLU A 464 -2.98 -0.90 27.63
N GLU A 465 -2.89 -2.23 27.69
CA GLU A 465 -3.78 -3.15 26.98
C GLU A 465 -5.23 -2.86 27.37
N ALA A 466 -5.52 -2.69 28.67
CA ALA A 466 -6.89 -2.47 29.16
C ALA A 466 -7.52 -1.22 28.54
N TYR A 467 -6.77 -0.11 28.52
CA TYR A 467 -7.21 1.13 27.88
C TYR A 467 -7.38 0.99 26.37
N ARG A 468 -6.51 0.22 25.70
CA ARG A 468 -6.55 0.00 24.25
C ARG A 468 -7.76 -0.83 23.82
N PHE A 469 -8.24 -1.74 24.67
CA PHE A 469 -9.43 -2.55 24.41
C PHE A 469 -10.76 -1.80 24.60
N ILE A 470 -10.75 -0.61 25.23
CA ILE A 470 -11.96 0.20 25.37
C ILE A 470 -12.26 0.86 24.01
N GLU A 471 -13.45 0.58 23.45
CA GLU A 471 -13.94 1.23 22.24
C GLU A 471 -14.49 2.64 22.55
N TRP A 472 -13.60 3.59 22.82
CA TRP A 472 -13.96 4.98 23.15
C TRP A 472 -14.90 5.61 22.11
N LYS A 473 -14.73 5.28 20.83
CA LYS A 473 -15.63 5.74 19.75
C LYS A 473 -17.08 5.32 19.97
N ALA A 474 -17.34 4.08 20.40
CA ALA A 474 -18.68 3.59 20.66
C ALA A 474 -19.30 4.30 21.88
N VAL A 475 -18.51 4.50 22.94
CA VAL A 475 -18.95 5.22 24.15
C VAL A 475 -19.34 6.65 23.82
N PHE A 476 -18.47 7.40 23.13
CA PHE A 476 -18.76 8.78 22.71
C PHE A 476 -19.93 8.85 21.72
N LEU A 477 -20.06 7.88 20.82
CA LEU A 477 -21.19 7.79 19.90
C LEU A 477 -22.51 7.62 20.67
N ILE A 478 -22.60 6.66 21.60
CA ILE A 478 -23.81 6.47 22.42
C ILE A 478 -24.11 7.73 23.24
N ALA A 479 -23.09 8.32 23.86
CA ALA A 479 -23.22 9.55 24.63
C ALA A 479 -23.70 10.75 23.78
N GLY A 480 -23.20 10.90 22.56
CA GLY A 480 -23.61 11.98 21.63
C GLY A 480 -24.97 11.75 20.98
N MET A 481 -25.37 10.49 20.79
CA MET A 481 -26.65 10.14 20.18
C MET A 481 -27.83 10.25 21.16
N LEU A 482 -27.59 10.15 22.48
CA LEU A 482 -28.63 10.38 23.51
C LEU A 482 -29.27 11.78 23.38
N PRO A 483 -28.51 12.90 23.34
CA PRO A 483 -29.05 14.23 23.04
C PRO A 483 -29.75 14.34 21.69
N LEU A 484 -29.22 13.69 20.64
CA LEU A 484 -29.84 13.72 19.31
C LEU A 484 -31.21 13.03 19.31
N GLY A 485 -31.35 11.89 19.99
CA GLY A 485 -32.63 11.21 20.17
C GLY A 485 -33.64 12.07 20.92
N ILE A 486 -33.19 12.77 21.97
CA ILE A 486 -34.01 13.74 22.70
C ILE A 486 -34.43 14.91 21.80
N ALA A 487 -33.51 15.42 20.96
CA ALA A 487 -33.79 16.49 20.02
C ALA A 487 -34.82 16.06 18.95
N LEU A 488 -34.65 14.90 18.31
CA LEU A 488 -35.59 14.33 17.33
C LEU A 488 -37.00 14.13 17.93
N HIS A 489 -37.06 13.74 19.20
CA HIS A 489 -38.33 13.61 19.92
C HIS A 489 -38.96 14.99 20.20
N LYS A 490 -38.17 15.95 20.73
CA LYS A 490 -38.65 17.31 21.05
C LYS A 490 -39.02 18.14 19.83
N THR A 491 -38.32 18.01 18.71
CA THR A 491 -38.60 18.76 17.47
C THR A 491 -39.79 18.19 16.69
N GLY A 492 -40.28 17.00 17.06
CA GLY A 492 -41.35 16.31 16.34
C GLY A 492 -40.88 15.58 15.08
N ALA A 493 -39.59 15.61 14.74
CA ALA A 493 -39.06 14.89 13.58
C ALA A 493 -39.27 13.36 13.68
N ALA A 494 -39.09 12.78 14.88
CA ALA A 494 -39.41 11.37 15.12
C ALA A 494 -40.90 11.06 14.91
N LYS A 495 -41.79 12.03 15.22
CA LYS A 495 -43.23 11.92 14.99
C LYS A 495 -43.56 11.94 13.50
N LEU A 496 -42.95 12.83 12.72
CA LEU A 496 -43.12 12.88 11.25
C LEU A 496 -42.68 11.57 10.57
N LEU A 497 -41.54 11.01 10.97
CA LEU A 497 -41.06 9.72 10.44
C LEU A 497 -41.99 8.57 10.83
N ALA A 498 -42.43 8.53 12.09
CA ALA A 498 -43.40 7.56 12.56
C ALA A 498 -44.72 7.64 11.78
N GLU A 499 -45.26 8.84 11.58
CA GLU A 499 -46.48 9.08 10.78
C GLU A 499 -46.30 8.71 9.30
N GLY A 500 -45.12 8.92 8.72
CA GLY A 500 -44.80 8.47 7.36
C GLY A 500 -44.86 6.95 7.22
N VAL A 501 -44.27 6.20 8.15
CA VAL A 501 -44.34 4.73 8.13
C VAL A 501 -45.76 4.23 8.41
N VAL A 502 -46.46 4.84 9.36
CA VAL A 502 -47.82 4.47 9.73
C VAL A 502 -48.83 4.81 8.64
N SER A 503 -48.67 5.91 7.91
CA SER A 503 -49.60 6.26 6.81
C SER A 503 -49.48 5.28 5.64
N MET A 504 -48.28 4.80 5.33
CA MET A 504 -48.06 3.81 4.27
C MET A 504 -48.51 2.41 4.65
N VAL A 505 -48.26 1.98 5.90
CA VAL A 505 -48.33 0.56 6.28
C VAL A 505 -49.38 0.27 7.36
N GLY A 506 -49.86 1.29 8.07
CA GLY A 506 -50.87 1.19 9.13
C GLY A 506 -52.20 0.55 8.71
N PRO A 507 -52.73 0.75 7.49
CA PRO A 507 -53.95 0.08 7.03
C PRO A 507 -53.86 -1.45 7.03
N PHE A 508 -52.64 -2.00 7.00
CA PHE A 508 -52.39 -3.45 6.96
C PHE A 508 -52.17 -4.08 8.35
N GLY A 509 -52.34 -3.29 9.42
CA GLY A 509 -52.34 -3.76 10.81
C GLY A 509 -50.99 -3.75 11.54
N PRO A 510 -50.96 -4.16 12.83
CA PRO A 510 -49.78 -4.03 13.71
C PRO A 510 -48.52 -4.75 13.22
N VAL A 511 -48.68 -5.94 12.60
CA VAL A 511 -47.57 -6.71 12.04
C VAL A 511 -46.93 -5.97 10.85
N ALA A 512 -47.75 -5.28 10.05
CA ALA A 512 -47.26 -4.54 8.90
C ALA A 512 -46.46 -3.30 9.35
N ILE A 513 -46.90 -2.59 10.39
CA ILE A 513 -46.14 -1.46 10.98
C ILE A 513 -44.79 -1.92 11.50
N MET A 514 -44.74 -3.05 12.21
CA MET A 514 -43.49 -3.68 12.63
C MET A 514 -42.60 -4.01 11.42
N GLY A 515 -43.17 -4.59 10.36
CA GLY A 515 -42.46 -4.85 9.11
C GLY A 515 -41.90 -3.59 8.45
N GLY A 516 -42.66 -2.50 8.43
CA GLY A 516 -42.19 -1.21 7.91
C GLY A 516 -40.98 -0.67 8.68
N LEU A 517 -41.03 -0.72 10.02
CA LEU A 517 -39.93 -0.26 10.88
C LEU A 517 -38.69 -1.16 10.78
N VAL A 518 -38.88 -2.48 10.76
CA VAL A 518 -37.79 -3.47 10.60
C VAL A 518 -37.15 -3.35 9.21
N GLY A 519 -37.96 -3.20 8.15
CA GLY A 519 -37.49 -3.02 6.79
C GLY A 519 -36.71 -1.71 6.60
N LEU A 520 -37.21 -0.61 7.17
CA LEU A 520 -36.49 0.67 7.19
C LEU A 520 -35.15 0.53 7.92
N THR A 521 -35.12 -0.20 9.03
CA THR A 521 -33.88 -0.49 9.78
C THR A 521 -32.89 -1.25 8.89
N PHE A 522 -33.31 -2.32 8.21
CA PHE A 522 -32.43 -3.06 7.31
C PHE A 522 -31.82 -2.19 6.21
N LEU A 523 -32.62 -1.35 5.55
CA LEU A 523 -32.11 -0.44 4.53
C LEU A 523 -31.12 0.58 5.10
N ALA A 524 -31.39 1.09 6.30
CA ALA A 524 -30.51 2.04 6.96
C ALA A 524 -29.18 1.40 7.42
N THR A 525 -29.16 0.11 7.78
CA THR A 525 -27.91 -0.60 8.15
C THR A 525 -26.88 -0.64 7.01
N CYS A 526 -27.30 -0.49 5.75
CA CYS A 526 -26.39 -0.46 4.62
C CYS A 526 -25.40 0.72 4.67
N PHE A 527 -25.78 1.81 5.35
CA PHE A 527 -25.04 3.07 5.37
C PHE A 527 -24.70 3.55 6.78
N ILE A 528 -25.49 3.16 7.78
CA ILE A 528 -25.38 3.64 9.16
C ILE A 528 -24.84 2.51 10.06
N PRO A 529 -23.78 2.75 10.85
CA PRO A 529 -23.30 1.79 11.83
C PRO A 529 -24.41 1.34 12.80
N THR A 530 -24.43 0.05 13.11
CA THR A 530 -25.50 -0.60 13.89
C THR A 530 -25.83 0.11 15.21
N ALA A 531 -24.82 0.52 15.97
CA ALA A 531 -25.00 1.23 17.23
C ALA A 531 -25.67 2.61 17.05
N ALA A 532 -25.30 3.38 16.02
CA ALA A 532 -25.93 4.67 15.73
C ALA A 532 -27.38 4.49 15.27
N LEU A 533 -27.63 3.45 14.47
CA LEU A 533 -28.95 3.18 13.92
C LEU A 533 -29.98 2.84 15.01
N VAL A 534 -29.62 1.97 15.97
CA VAL A 534 -30.55 1.61 17.07
C VAL A 534 -30.95 2.85 17.87
N VAL A 535 -30.01 3.76 18.14
CA VAL A 535 -30.31 4.99 18.89
C VAL A 535 -31.19 5.94 18.09
N LEU A 536 -31.03 6.00 16.76
CA LEU A 536 -31.89 6.80 15.87
C LEU A 536 -33.31 6.22 15.78
N MET A 537 -33.44 4.89 15.73
CA MET A 537 -34.74 4.23 15.60
C MET A 537 -35.54 4.17 16.91
N ALA A 538 -34.87 4.14 18.07
CA ALA A 538 -35.51 4.09 19.38
C ALA A 538 -36.61 5.17 19.60
N PRO A 539 -36.37 6.49 19.37
CA PRO A 539 -37.41 7.50 19.55
C PRO A 539 -38.56 7.37 18.55
N ILE A 540 -38.28 6.92 17.31
CA ILE A 540 -39.31 6.68 16.29
C ILE A 540 -40.26 5.59 16.78
N VAL A 541 -39.71 4.50 17.30
CA VAL A 541 -40.46 3.34 17.79
C VAL A 541 -41.27 3.65 19.02
N LEU A 542 -40.68 4.35 19.99
CA LEU A 542 -41.40 4.76 21.18
C LEU A 542 -42.59 5.64 20.81
N SER A 543 -42.40 6.57 19.86
CA SER A 543 -43.49 7.41 19.32
C SER A 543 -44.56 6.58 18.60
N THR A 544 -44.17 5.70 17.67
CA THR A 544 -45.11 4.80 16.96
C THR A 544 -45.88 3.92 17.93
N SER A 545 -45.21 3.32 18.91
CA SER A 545 -45.86 2.47 19.92
C SER A 545 -46.88 3.25 20.75
N SER A 546 -46.55 4.48 21.15
CA SER A 546 -47.44 5.33 21.95
C SER A 546 -48.65 5.79 21.15
N ASN A 547 -48.47 6.14 19.88
CA ASN A 547 -49.56 6.63 19.02
C ASN A 547 -50.53 5.52 18.61
N MET A 548 -50.04 4.28 18.50
CA MET A 548 -50.82 3.14 18.01
C MET A 548 -51.26 2.16 19.10
N GLY A 549 -50.94 2.44 20.37
CA GLY A 549 -51.25 1.54 21.49
C GLY A 549 -50.54 0.18 21.38
N MET A 550 -49.40 0.13 20.69
CA MET A 550 -48.64 -1.10 20.50
C MET A 550 -47.58 -1.29 21.61
N SER A 551 -47.16 -2.53 21.83
CA SER A 551 -46.08 -2.86 22.76
C SER A 551 -44.74 -2.25 22.32
N PRO A 552 -44.17 -1.30 23.09
CA PRO A 552 -42.85 -0.72 22.76
C PRO A 552 -41.74 -1.77 22.83
N HIS A 553 -41.87 -2.76 23.73
CA HIS A 553 -40.91 -3.84 23.89
C HIS A 553 -40.80 -4.72 22.65
N ALA A 554 -41.93 -5.11 22.07
CA ALA A 554 -41.93 -5.95 20.86
C ALA A 554 -41.25 -5.23 19.69
N LEU A 555 -41.60 -3.96 19.45
CA LEU A 555 -41.02 -3.18 18.36
C LEU A 555 -39.51 -2.91 18.57
N MET A 556 -39.09 -2.61 19.80
CA MET A 556 -37.68 -2.42 20.13
C MET A 556 -36.87 -3.71 19.93
N MET A 557 -37.43 -4.87 20.28
CA MET A 557 -36.80 -6.17 20.03
C MET A 557 -36.62 -6.43 18.53
N GLY A 558 -37.65 -6.14 17.73
CA GLY A 558 -37.59 -6.30 16.27
C GLY A 558 -36.48 -5.46 15.62
N ILE A 559 -36.28 -4.23 16.10
CA ILE A 559 -35.24 -3.33 15.57
C ILE A 559 -33.86 -3.70 16.07
N ALA A 560 -33.72 -4.13 17.33
CA ALA A 560 -32.45 -4.64 17.84
C ALA A 560 -31.98 -5.85 16.99
N MET A 561 -32.90 -6.75 16.63
CA MET A 561 -32.63 -7.89 15.76
C MET A 561 -32.29 -7.45 14.33
N ALA A 562 -33.07 -6.52 13.75
CA ALA A 562 -32.84 -6.00 12.41
C ALA A 562 -31.49 -5.27 12.28
N ALA A 563 -31.15 -4.42 13.25
CA ALA A 563 -29.88 -3.70 13.27
C ALA A 563 -28.68 -4.63 13.45
N SER A 564 -28.85 -5.77 14.12
CA SER A 564 -27.79 -6.78 14.30
C SER A 564 -27.58 -7.65 13.06
N ALA A 565 -28.63 -7.86 12.26
CA ALA A 565 -28.61 -8.69 11.05
C ALA A 565 -28.08 -7.93 9.82
N SER A 566 -26.83 -7.47 9.92
CA SER A 566 -26.20 -6.61 8.93
C SER A 566 -25.39 -7.39 7.88
N PHE A 567 -26.10 -7.97 6.92
CA PHE A 567 -25.53 -8.90 5.92
C PHE A 567 -25.37 -8.31 4.51
N MET A 568 -26.09 -7.24 4.19
CA MET A 568 -26.24 -6.76 2.82
C MET A 568 -25.01 -6.03 2.27
N THR A 569 -24.21 -5.39 3.13
CA THR A 569 -23.03 -4.62 2.70
C THR A 569 -21.81 -4.97 3.55
N PRO A 570 -20.60 -4.87 2.99
CA PRO A 570 -19.38 -5.04 3.77
C PRO A 570 -19.12 -3.85 4.70
N ILE A 571 -19.60 -2.65 4.33
CA ILE A 571 -19.33 -1.40 5.06
C ILE A 571 -20.00 -1.37 6.44
N SER A 572 -21.10 -2.07 6.58
CA SER A 572 -21.96 -2.00 7.76
C SER A 572 -21.33 -2.55 9.04
N HIS A 573 -20.43 -3.53 8.92
CA HIS A 573 -19.69 -4.10 10.05
C HIS A 573 -18.21 -4.34 9.68
N PRO A 574 -17.24 -3.88 10.51
CA PRO A 574 -15.82 -4.03 10.22
C PRO A 574 -15.37 -5.45 9.90
N ALA A 575 -15.97 -6.46 10.55
CA ALA A 575 -15.67 -7.87 10.29
C ALA A 575 -15.92 -8.29 8.83
N ASN A 576 -16.93 -7.73 8.16
CA ASN A 576 -17.23 -8.08 6.76
C ASN A 576 -16.13 -7.55 5.82
N ILE A 577 -15.59 -6.35 6.06
CA ILE A 577 -14.45 -5.80 5.29
C ILE A 577 -13.20 -6.69 5.47
N LEU A 578 -12.97 -7.18 6.69
CA LEU A 578 -11.80 -8.02 7.00
C LEU A 578 -11.79 -9.34 6.23
N VAL A 579 -12.97 -9.93 6.00
CA VAL A 579 -13.10 -11.19 5.27
C VAL A 579 -13.16 -10.95 3.75
N MET A 580 -13.59 -9.76 3.32
CA MET A 580 -13.73 -9.43 1.89
C MET A 580 -12.43 -9.55 1.10
N GLY A 581 -11.30 -9.07 1.64
CA GLY A 581 -10.00 -9.12 0.98
C GLY A 581 -9.44 -10.55 0.84
N PRO A 582 -9.10 -11.24 1.95
CA PRO A 582 -8.57 -12.60 1.93
C PRO A 582 -9.55 -13.62 1.31
N GLY A 583 -10.86 -13.45 1.54
CA GLY A 583 -11.88 -14.31 0.94
C GLY A 583 -12.12 -14.06 -0.56
N GLY A 584 -11.47 -13.04 -1.15
CA GLY A 584 -11.61 -12.70 -2.57
C GLY A 584 -13.02 -12.22 -2.96
N TYR A 585 -13.83 -11.78 -2.00
CA TYR A 585 -15.22 -11.38 -2.23
C TYR A 585 -15.31 -9.97 -2.80
N ARG A 586 -16.27 -9.76 -3.70
CA ARG A 586 -16.64 -8.45 -4.25
C ARG A 586 -17.81 -7.87 -3.47
N PHE A 587 -18.00 -6.55 -3.58
CA PHE A 587 -19.14 -5.87 -2.98
C PHE A 587 -20.49 -6.48 -3.42
N VAL A 588 -20.58 -6.88 -4.69
CA VAL A 588 -21.79 -7.51 -5.25
C VAL A 588 -22.06 -8.89 -4.63
N ASP A 589 -21.02 -9.61 -4.19
CA ASP A 589 -21.20 -10.94 -3.57
C ASP A 589 -21.91 -10.82 -2.21
N TYR A 590 -21.60 -9.76 -1.45
CA TYR A 590 -22.30 -9.41 -0.21
C TYR A 590 -23.78 -9.09 -0.46
N LEU A 591 -24.11 -8.32 -1.50
CA LEU A 591 -25.51 -8.06 -1.84
C LEU A 591 -26.24 -9.33 -2.29
N LYS A 592 -25.60 -10.17 -3.10
CA LYS A 592 -26.19 -11.38 -3.68
C LYS A 592 -26.59 -12.41 -2.62
N VAL A 593 -25.79 -12.57 -1.56
CA VAL A 593 -26.09 -13.49 -0.46
C VAL A 593 -26.83 -12.79 0.68
N GLY A 594 -26.44 -11.54 0.98
CA GLY A 594 -26.96 -10.76 2.08
C GLY A 594 -28.43 -10.37 1.91
N VAL A 595 -28.86 -9.95 0.71
CA VAL A 595 -30.27 -9.57 0.48
C VAL A 595 -31.22 -10.75 0.74
N PRO A 596 -31.04 -11.96 0.15
CA PRO A 596 -31.89 -13.10 0.46
C PRO A 596 -31.84 -13.52 1.94
N LEU A 597 -30.66 -13.50 2.57
CA LEU A 597 -30.52 -13.85 3.99
C LEU A 597 -31.27 -12.85 4.87
N THR A 598 -31.15 -11.55 4.59
CA THR A 598 -31.91 -10.50 5.29
C THR A 598 -33.42 -10.68 5.11
N LEU A 599 -33.90 -11.10 3.94
CA LEU A 599 -35.32 -11.42 3.73
C LEU A 599 -35.78 -12.62 4.55
N VAL A 600 -34.95 -13.66 4.70
CA VAL A 600 -35.24 -14.79 5.60
C VAL A 600 -35.36 -14.31 7.04
N VAL A 601 -34.39 -13.51 7.51
CA VAL A 601 -34.44 -12.95 8.87
C VAL A 601 -35.66 -12.03 9.05
N PHE A 602 -35.99 -11.21 8.06
CA PHE A 602 -37.17 -10.36 8.05
C PHE A 602 -38.46 -11.18 8.22
N ALA A 603 -38.62 -12.26 7.45
CA ALA A 603 -39.76 -13.15 7.55
C ALA A 603 -39.84 -13.84 8.93
N VAL A 604 -38.70 -14.29 9.47
CA VAL A 604 -38.64 -14.90 10.80
C VAL A 604 -39.06 -13.90 11.88
N ILE A 605 -38.56 -12.67 11.83
CA ILE A 605 -38.95 -11.61 12.77
C ILE A 605 -40.46 -11.34 12.69
N LEU A 606 -41.01 -11.21 11.48
CA LEU A 606 -42.43 -10.95 11.29
C LEU A 606 -43.35 -12.07 11.80
N LEU A 607 -42.94 -13.33 11.68
CA LEU A 607 -43.75 -14.48 12.07
C LEU A 607 -43.59 -14.86 13.55
N VAL A 608 -42.36 -14.83 14.05
CA VAL A 608 -42.01 -15.39 15.37
C VAL A 608 -42.12 -14.34 16.47
N LEU A 609 -41.72 -13.09 16.19
CA LEU A 609 -41.71 -12.04 17.21
C LEU A 609 -43.09 -11.75 17.79
N PRO A 610 -44.19 -11.62 17.00
CA PRO A 610 -45.52 -11.38 17.55
C PRO A 610 -46.05 -12.51 18.43
N HIS A 611 -45.54 -13.73 18.23
CA HIS A 611 -45.94 -14.91 19.00
C HIS A 611 -45.22 -14.97 20.35
N LEU A 612 -43.98 -14.50 20.42
CA LEU A 612 -43.18 -14.42 21.64
C LEU A 612 -43.49 -13.16 22.45
N TRP A 613 -43.68 -12.03 21.75
CA TRP A 613 -44.05 -10.73 22.31
C TRP A 613 -45.28 -10.17 21.58
N PRO A 614 -46.48 -10.30 22.18
CA PRO A 614 -47.70 -9.74 21.61
C PRO A 614 -47.55 -8.25 21.29
N LEU A 615 -47.99 -7.86 20.08
CA LEU A 615 -47.87 -6.49 19.56
C LEU A 615 -48.89 -5.53 20.17
N SER A 616 -50.00 -6.06 20.67
CA SER A 616 -50.98 -5.33 21.48
C SER A 616 -50.91 -5.85 22.93
N PRO A 617 -51.05 -4.98 23.94
CA PRO A 617 -51.13 -5.40 25.34
C PRO A 617 -52.33 -6.31 25.63
#